data_AF-A0A376RHD2-F1
#
_entry.id   AF-A0A376RHD2-F1
#
_cell.length_a   1.000
_cell.length_b   1.000
_cell.length_c   1.000
_cell.angle_alpha   90.00
_cell.angle_beta   90.00
_cell.angle_gamma   90.00
#
_symmetry.space_group_name_H-M   'P 1'
#
loop_
_entity.id
_entity.type
_entity.pdbx_description
1 polymer ?
#
loop_
_entity_poly.entity_id
_entity_poly.type
_entity_poly.pdbx_seq_one_letter_code
_entity_poly.pdbx_strand_id
1 'polypeptide(L)'
;MMDICKDTAKIALSQASVLISGESGTGKELIARAIHYNSRRAKGPFIKVNCAALPESLLESELFGHEKGAFTGAQTLRQGLFERANEGTLLLDEIGEMPLVLQAKLLRILQEREFERIGGHQTIKVDIRIIAATNRDLQAW
;
A
#
# COMPACT_ATOMS: atom_id res chain seq x y z
N MET A 1 -24.30 -5.25 7.60
CA MET A 1 -23.85 -5.71 6.26
C MET A 1 -24.28 -4.75 5.14
N MET A 2 -25.58 -4.42 5.01
CA MET A 2 -26.07 -3.53 3.94
C MET A 2 -25.45 -2.13 3.96
N ASP A 3 -25.18 -1.56 5.13
CA ASP A 3 -24.61 -0.21 5.22
C ASP A 3 -23.15 -0.17 4.75
N ILE A 4 -22.35 -1.18 5.11
CA ILE A 4 -20.95 -1.35 4.64
C ILE A 4 -20.90 -1.45 3.11
N CYS A 5 -21.82 -2.19 2.49
CA CYS A 5 -21.87 -2.30 1.03
C CYS A 5 -22.22 -0.95 0.37
N LYS A 6 -23.15 -0.18 0.94
CA LYS A 6 -23.51 1.16 0.44
C LYS A 6 -22.34 2.13 0.57
N ASP A 7 -21.64 2.11 1.69
CA ASP A 7 -20.48 2.97 1.92
C ASP A 7 -19.32 2.58 1.01
N THR A 8 -19.09 1.28 0.82
CA THR A 8 -18.10 0.77 -0.14
C THR A 8 -18.37 1.31 -1.55
N ALA A 9 -19.63 1.28 -2.01
CA ALA A 9 -19.99 1.79 -3.34
C ALA A 9 -19.72 3.31 -3.47
N LYS A 10 -20.03 4.09 -2.43
CA LYS A 10 -19.72 5.54 -2.42
C LYS A 10 -18.22 5.80 -2.41
N ILE A 11 -17.48 5.09 -1.57
CA ILE A 11 -16.03 5.20 -1.42
C ILE A 11 -15.33 4.80 -2.73
N ALA A 12 -15.80 3.77 -3.42
CA ALA A 12 -15.22 3.31 -4.68
C ALA A 12 -15.13 4.43 -5.73
N LEU A 13 -16.11 5.32 -5.78
CA LEU A 13 -16.15 6.46 -6.71
C LEU A 13 -15.17 7.59 -6.36
N SER A 14 -14.66 7.64 -5.13
CA SER A 14 -13.68 8.63 -4.69
C SER A 14 -12.24 8.19 -4.98
N GLN A 15 -11.30 9.12 -4.92
CA GLN A 15 -9.85 8.85 -4.98
C GLN A 15 -9.19 8.88 -3.59
N ALA A 16 -9.99 9.03 -2.53
CA ALA A 16 -9.46 9.12 -1.18
C ALA A 16 -8.78 7.80 -0.77
N SER A 17 -7.72 7.94 0.01
CA SER A 17 -7.16 6.82 0.77
C SER A 17 -8.21 6.28 1.73
N VAL A 18 -8.26 4.97 1.89
CA VAL A 18 -9.28 4.30 2.71
C VAL A 18 -8.61 3.51 3.81
N LEU A 19 -9.09 3.64 5.04
CA LEU A 19 -8.72 2.77 6.15
C LEU A 19 -9.88 1.80 6.42
N ILE A 20 -9.59 0.51 6.45
CA ILE A 20 -10.52 -0.57 6.78
C ILE A 20 -10.10 -1.15 8.13
N SER A 21 -10.82 -0.77 9.19
CA SER A 21 -10.60 -1.29 10.53
C SER A 21 -11.56 -2.43 10.84
N GLY A 22 -11.06 -3.46 11.52
CA GLY A 22 -11.88 -4.57 11.98
C GLY A 22 -11.04 -5.79 12.34
N GLU A 23 -11.63 -6.73 13.05
CA GLU A 23 -10.94 -7.93 13.53
C GLU A 23 -10.27 -8.73 12.39
N SER A 24 -9.22 -9.48 12.71
CA SER A 24 -8.57 -10.37 11.74
C SER A 24 -9.56 -11.45 11.27
N GLY A 25 -9.51 -11.79 9.99
CA GLY A 25 -10.40 -12.81 9.40
C GLY A 25 -11.81 -12.35 9.02
N THR A 26 -12.14 -11.06 9.19
CA THR A 26 -13.50 -10.52 8.86
C THR A 26 -13.72 -10.15 7.40
N GLY A 27 -12.77 -10.48 6.50
CA GLY A 27 -12.93 -10.22 5.06
C GLY A 27 -12.56 -8.80 4.61
N LYS A 28 -11.70 -8.09 5.34
CA LYS A 28 -11.18 -6.75 4.97
C LYS A 28 -10.64 -6.69 3.53
N GLU A 29 -9.96 -7.75 3.08
CA GLU A 29 -9.47 -7.86 1.70
C GLU A 29 -10.61 -7.85 0.66
N LEU A 30 -11.76 -8.47 0.96
CA LEU A 30 -12.91 -8.47 0.05
C LEU A 30 -13.48 -7.06 -0.11
N ILE A 31 -13.53 -6.28 0.97
CA ILE A 31 -13.93 -4.88 0.92
C ILE A 31 -12.93 -4.08 0.08
N ALA A 32 -11.62 -4.23 0.31
CA ALA A 32 -10.60 -3.54 -0.48
C ALA A 32 -10.69 -3.85 -1.98
N ARG A 33 -10.92 -5.12 -2.35
CA ARG A 33 -11.16 -5.55 -3.73
C ARG A 33 -12.44 -4.92 -4.29
N ALA A 34 -13.53 -4.92 -3.53
CA ALA A 34 -14.77 -4.30 -3.95
C ALA A 34 -14.59 -2.79 -4.21
N ILE A 35 -13.84 -2.08 -3.35
CA ILE A 35 -13.50 -0.67 -3.59
C ILE A 35 -12.73 -0.51 -4.90
N HIS A 36 -11.69 -1.32 -5.13
CA HIS A 36 -10.88 -1.22 -6.35
C HIS A 36 -11.69 -1.51 -7.62
N TYR A 37 -12.36 -2.66 -7.70
CA TYR A 37 -13.07 -3.09 -8.91
C TYR A 37 -14.32 -2.27 -9.24
N ASN A 38 -14.85 -1.51 -8.26
CA ASN A 38 -15.94 -0.55 -8.50
C ASN A 38 -15.44 0.90 -8.64
N SER A 39 -14.12 1.13 -8.71
CA SER A 39 -13.54 2.46 -8.86
C SER A 39 -13.18 2.79 -10.30
N ARG A 40 -12.79 4.05 -10.53
CA ARG A 40 -12.22 4.49 -11.82
C ARG A 40 -10.89 3.80 -12.18
N ARG A 41 -10.25 3.12 -11.21
CA ARG A 41 -8.97 2.41 -11.37
C ARG A 41 -9.13 0.90 -11.56
N ALA A 42 -10.35 0.40 -11.76
CA ALA A 42 -10.65 -1.04 -11.83
C ALA A 42 -9.90 -1.81 -12.93
N LYS A 43 -9.39 -1.12 -13.96
CA LYS A 43 -8.57 -1.72 -15.03
C LYS A 43 -7.06 -1.73 -14.70
N GLY A 44 -6.64 -0.94 -13.71
CA GLY A 44 -5.27 -0.87 -13.25
C GLY A 44 -4.91 -2.03 -12.32
N PRO A 45 -3.64 -2.11 -11.89
CA PRO A 45 -3.19 -3.17 -11.00
C PRO A 45 -3.84 -3.06 -9.61
N PHE A 46 -4.23 -4.20 -9.04
CA PHE A 46 -4.55 -4.33 -7.62
C PHE A 46 -3.45 -5.13 -6.93
N ILE A 47 -2.56 -4.44 -6.23
CA ILE A 47 -1.44 -5.05 -5.52
C ILE A 47 -1.74 -5.06 -4.03
N LYS A 48 -1.38 -6.15 -3.35
CA LYS A 48 -1.50 -6.25 -1.90
C LYS A 48 -0.17 -6.63 -1.27
N VAL A 49 0.06 -6.14 -0.06
CA VAL A 49 1.18 -6.53 0.79
C VAL A 49 0.69 -6.63 2.23
N ASN A 50 1.13 -7.67 2.93
CA ASN A 50 0.90 -7.81 4.36
C ASN A 50 2.15 -7.31 5.09
N CYS A 51 1.99 -6.22 5.85
CA CYS A 51 3.11 -5.56 6.54
C CYS A 51 3.65 -6.40 7.70
N ALA A 52 2.87 -7.35 8.21
CA ALA A 52 3.26 -8.27 9.28
C ALA A 52 4.04 -9.50 8.77
N ALA A 53 4.00 -9.77 7.46
CA ALA A 53 4.49 -11.02 6.89
C ALA A 53 6.00 -11.02 6.56
N LEU A 54 6.64 -9.85 6.55
CA LEU A 54 8.02 -9.68 6.11
C LEU A 54 8.86 -8.97 7.19
N PRO A 55 10.14 -9.35 7.36
CA PRO A 55 11.12 -8.54 8.09
C PRO A 55 11.22 -7.13 7.52
N GLU A 56 11.54 -6.15 8.36
CA GLU A 56 11.58 -4.72 8.01
C GLU A 56 12.37 -4.42 6.73
N SER A 57 13.60 -4.95 6.60
CA SER A 57 14.46 -4.71 5.44
C SER A 57 13.90 -5.31 4.14
N LEU A 58 13.21 -6.45 4.23
CA LEU A 58 12.55 -7.07 3.08
C LEU A 58 11.26 -6.32 2.73
N LEU A 59 10.49 -5.88 3.72
CA LEU A 59 9.30 -5.06 3.49
C LEU A 59 9.65 -3.75 2.79
N GLU A 60 10.73 -3.10 3.23
CA GLU A 60 11.25 -1.90 2.57
C GLU A 60 11.61 -2.17 1.10
N SER A 61 12.40 -3.22 0.87
CA SER A 61 12.84 -3.61 -0.48
C SER A 61 11.67 -4.02 -1.39
N GLU A 62 10.63 -4.67 -0.86
CA GLU A 62 9.42 -4.97 -1.63
C GLU A 62 8.65 -3.68 -1.95
N LEU A 63 8.40 -2.81 -0.96
CA LEU A 63 7.60 -1.60 -1.15
C LEU A 63 8.25 -0.63 -2.14
N PHE A 64 9.51 -0.29 -1.91
CA PHE A 64 10.24 0.76 -2.62
C PHE A 64 11.13 0.23 -3.76
N GLY A 65 11.41 -1.08 -3.79
CA GLY A 65 12.39 -1.60 -4.74
C GLY A 65 13.81 -1.17 -4.41
N HIS A 66 14.76 -1.62 -5.21
CA HIS A 66 16.18 -1.29 -5.02
C HIS A 66 16.93 -1.22 -6.34
N GLU A 67 17.97 -0.40 -6.36
CA GLU A 67 18.95 -0.37 -7.42
C GLU A 67 19.95 -1.52 -7.29
N LYS A 68 20.57 -1.91 -8.41
CA LYS A 68 21.65 -2.89 -8.38
C LYS A 68 22.81 -2.37 -7.52
N GLY A 69 23.24 -3.17 -6.56
CA GLY A 69 24.34 -2.83 -5.65
C GLY A 69 23.93 -2.00 -4.43
N ALA A 70 22.64 -1.77 -4.20
CA ALA A 70 22.15 -0.99 -3.05
C ALA A 70 22.51 -1.60 -1.68
N PHE A 71 22.60 -2.93 -1.59
CA PHE A 71 23.02 -3.67 -0.39
C PHE A 71 23.60 -5.05 -0.78
N THR A 72 24.20 -5.75 0.18
CA THR A 72 24.73 -7.10 -0.02
C THR A 72 23.62 -8.06 -0.48
N GLY A 73 23.70 -8.53 -1.73
CA GLY A 73 22.68 -9.40 -2.34
C GLY A 73 21.78 -8.70 -3.37
N ALA A 74 21.86 -7.37 -3.52
CA ALA A 74 21.18 -6.61 -4.56
C ALA A 74 21.85 -6.79 -5.93
N GLN A 75 21.79 -7.99 -6.50
CA GLN A 75 22.46 -8.32 -7.76
C GLN A 75 21.80 -7.71 -9.00
N THR A 76 20.51 -7.38 -8.89
CA THR A 76 19.70 -6.83 -9.98
C THR A 76 18.89 -5.65 -9.48
N LEU A 77 18.46 -4.79 -10.41
CA LEU A 77 17.45 -3.79 -10.11
C LEU A 77 16.12 -4.49 -9.88
N ARG A 78 15.37 -4.04 -8.86
CA ARG A 78 14.03 -4.54 -8.59
C ARG A 78 13.05 -3.39 -8.44
N GLN A 79 11.97 -3.42 -9.22
CA GLN A 79 10.86 -2.47 -9.08
C GLN A 79 10.05 -2.76 -7.82
N GLY A 80 9.75 -1.71 -7.06
CA GLY A 80 8.94 -1.79 -5.85
C GLY A 80 7.45 -1.98 -6.12
N LEU A 81 6.70 -2.33 -5.09
CA LEU A 81 5.24 -2.46 -5.15
C LEU A 81 4.55 -1.13 -5.46
N PHE A 82 5.08 0.01 -5.00
CA PHE A 82 4.52 1.32 -5.35
C PHE A 82 4.60 1.59 -6.86
N GLU A 83 5.74 1.28 -7.49
CA GLU A 83 5.93 1.41 -8.93
C GLU A 83 5.01 0.46 -9.70
N ARG A 84 4.94 -0.81 -9.27
CA ARG A 84 4.10 -1.82 -9.89
C ARG A 84 2.60 -1.53 -9.73
N ALA A 85 2.21 -0.80 -8.69
CA ALA A 85 0.81 -0.45 -8.41
C ALA A 85 0.38 0.84 -9.14
N ASN A 86 1.27 1.48 -9.91
CA ASN A 86 0.98 2.73 -10.60
C ASN A 86 -0.30 2.65 -11.45
N GLU A 87 -1.07 3.74 -11.45
CA GLU A 87 -2.42 3.86 -12.03
C GLU A 87 -3.49 2.94 -11.40
N GLY A 88 -3.12 2.14 -10.40
CA GLY A 88 -3.97 1.16 -9.75
C GLY A 88 -4.19 1.42 -8.26
N THR A 89 -4.19 0.35 -7.47
CA THR A 89 -4.45 0.38 -6.03
C THR A 89 -3.48 -0.53 -5.29
N LEU A 90 -2.90 -0.01 -4.21
CA LEU A 90 -2.07 -0.77 -3.27
C LEU A 90 -2.84 -0.96 -1.96
N LEU A 91 -3.06 -2.21 -1.58
CA LEU A 91 -3.55 -2.62 -0.28
C LEU A 91 -2.38 -2.86 0.67
N LEU A 92 -2.32 -2.08 1.74
CA LEU A 92 -1.43 -2.26 2.88
C LEU A 92 -2.21 -2.98 3.99
N ASP A 93 -2.10 -4.30 4.05
CA ASP A 93 -2.75 -5.11 5.09
C ASP A 93 -1.90 -5.16 6.35
N GLU A 94 -2.58 -5.19 7.50
CA GLU A 94 -2.02 -5.02 8.84
C GLU A 94 -1.05 -3.82 8.95
N ILE A 95 -1.50 -2.63 8.50
CA ILE A 95 -0.68 -1.41 8.49
C ILE A 95 -0.15 -1.02 9.88
N GLY A 96 -0.84 -1.41 10.95
CA GLY A 96 -0.40 -1.19 12.33
C GLY A 96 0.87 -1.97 12.73
N GLU A 97 1.32 -2.91 11.91
CA GLU A 97 2.59 -3.63 12.06
C GLU A 97 3.74 -2.98 11.27
N MET A 98 3.48 -1.92 10.50
CA MET A 98 4.51 -1.26 9.71
C MET A 98 5.53 -0.55 10.63
N PRO A 99 6.85 -0.80 10.47
CA PRO A 99 7.88 -0.10 11.23
C PRO A 99 7.82 1.42 11.04
N LEU A 100 8.10 2.19 12.11
CA LEU A 100 8.03 3.67 12.10
C LEU A 100 8.88 4.32 11.00
N VAL A 101 10.05 3.76 10.71
CA VAL A 101 10.94 4.25 9.64
C VAL A 101 10.25 4.16 8.27
N LEU A 102 9.50 3.08 8.02
CA LEU A 102 8.75 2.90 6.77
C LEU A 102 7.49 3.78 6.73
N GLN A 103 6.87 4.07 7.88
CA GLN A 103 5.73 4.99 7.95
C GLN A 103 6.11 6.40 7.50
N ALA A 104 7.30 6.90 7.89
CA ALA A 104 7.79 8.20 7.43
C ALA A 104 7.96 8.25 5.90
N LYS A 105 8.47 7.17 5.29
CA LYS A 105 8.59 7.06 3.84
C LYS A 105 7.24 6.93 3.13
N LEU A 106 6.31 6.17 3.71
CA LEU A 106 4.93 6.07 3.24
C LEU A 106 4.23 7.44 3.24
N LEU A 107 4.42 8.23 4.30
CA LEU A 107 3.87 9.59 4.39
C LEU A 107 4.35 10.47 3.23
N ARG A 108 5.65 10.42 2.92
CA ARG A 108 6.22 11.17 1.79
C ARG A 108 5.59 10.78 0.47
N ILE A 109 5.34 9.48 0.24
CA ILE A 109 4.61 9.02 -0.97
C ILE A 109 3.17 9.52 -0.99
N LEU A 110 2.48 9.49 0.15
CA LEU A 110 1.08 9.94 0.23
C LEU A 110 0.94 11.43 -0.09
N GLN A 111 1.91 12.24 0.32
CA GLN A 111 1.93 13.70 0.12
C GLN A 111 2.46 14.08 -1.27
N GLU A 112 3.64 13.60 -1.62
CA GLU A 112 4.39 14.06 -2.81
C GLU A 112 4.09 13.23 -4.06
N ARG A 113 3.48 12.04 -3.91
CA ARG A 113 3.23 11.08 -5.00
C ARG A 113 4.50 10.66 -5.73
N GLU A 114 5.63 10.64 -5.01
CA GLU A 114 6.92 10.22 -5.52
C GLU A 114 7.79 9.56 -4.45
N PHE A 115 8.76 8.76 -4.89
CA PHE A 115 9.76 8.13 -4.03
C PHE A 115 11.04 7.79 -4.80
N GLU A 116 12.04 7.31 -4.07
CA GLU A 116 13.30 6.81 -4.63
C GLU A 116 13.47 5.34 -4.23
N ARG A 117 14.05 4.53 -5.13
CA ARG A 117 14.43 3.15 -4.81
C ARG A 117 15.55 3.15 -3.77
N ILE A 118 15.68 2.06 -3.01
CA ILE A 118 16.80 1.90 -2.07
C ILE A 118 18.12 1.93 -2.84
N GLY A 119 19.05 2.78 -2.39
CA GLY A 119 20.35 2.99 -3.03
C GLY A 119 20.29 3.74 -4.37
N GLY A 120 19.12 4.27 -4.75
CA GLY A 120 18.94 5.09 -5.93
C GLY A 120 18.80 6.57 -5.60
N HIS A 121 18.93 7.40 -6.64
CA HIS A 121 18.68 8.85 -6.59
C HIS A 121 17.62 9.29 -7.61
N GLN A 122 17.06 8.34 -8.37
CA GLN A 122 16.02 8.62 -9.34
C GLN A 122 14.68 8.76 -8.61
N THR A 123 14.11 9.95 -8.67
CA THR A 123 12.75 10.21 -8.21
C THR A 123 11.74 9.58 -9.18
N ILE A 124 10.85 8.76 -8.66
CA ILE A 124 9.83 8.02 -9.40
C ILE A 124 8.47 8.55 -8.97
N LYS A 125 7.71 9.10 -9.91
CA LYS A 125 6.33 9.55 -9.68
C LYS A 125 5.36 8.40 -9.85
N VAL A 126 4.39 8.32 -8.96
CA VAL A 126 3.35 7.28 -8.98
C VAL A 126 1.97 7.85 -8.68
N ASP A 127 1.00 7.47 -9.50
CA ASP A 127 -0.40 7.75 -9.27
C ASP A 127 -1.11 6.50 -8.75
N ILE A 128 -1.17 6.36 -7.43
CA ILE A 128 -1.72 5.18 -6.76
C ILE A 128 -2.84 5.54 -5.80
N ARG A 129 -3.84 4.66 -5.70
CA ARG A 129 -4.78 4.68 -4.58
C ARG A 129 -4.28 3.79 -3.46
N ILE A 130 -4.24 4.29 -2.23
CA ILE A 130 -3.90 3.49 -1.05
C ILE A 130 -5.17 3.02 -0.34
N ILE A 131 -5.23 1.74 -0.05
CA ILE A 131 -6.18 1.17 0.91
C ILE A 131 -5.34 0.55 2.03
N ALA A 132 -5.58 0.93 3.27
CA ALA A 132 -4.94 0.35 4.43
C ALA A 132 -5.95 -0.49 5.21
N ALA A 133 -5.50 -1.59 5.80
CA ALA A 133 -6.33 -2.42 6.66
C ALA A 133 -5.57 -2.75 7.95
N THR A 134 -6.28 -2.82 9.08
CA THR A 134 -5.69 -3.25 10.35
C THR A 134 -6.74 -3.78 11.31
N ASN A 135 -6.33 -4.66 12.21
CA ASN A 135 -7.10 -5.07 13.39
C ASN A 135 -6.81 -4.22 14.64
N ARG A 136 -5.81 -3.33 14.59
CA ARG A 136 -5.40 -2.49 15.72
C ARG A 136 -6.23 -1.21 15.77
N ASP A 137 -6.43 -0.70 16.98
CA ASP A 137 -6.91 0.67 17.15
C ASP A 137 -5.73 1.63 16.98
N LEU A 138 -5.75 2.40 15.88
CA LEU A 138 -4.70 3.38 15.58
C LEU A 138 -4.88 4.70 16.34
N GLN A 139 -6.03 4.95 16.98
CA GLN A 139 -6.27 6.15 17.79
C GLN A 139 -5.85 5.99 19.24
N ALA A 140 -5.69 4.75 19.70
CA ALA A 140 -5.20 4.43 21.04
C ALA A 140 -3.66 4.46 21.15
N TRP A 141 -2.97 4.97 20.12
CA TRP A 141 -1.52 5.13 20.04
C TRP A 141 -1.07 6.54 20.39
#